data_AF-A0AAV2VYE5-F1
#
_entry.id   AF-A0AAV2VYE5-F1
#
_cell.length_a   1.000
_cell.length_b   1.000
_cell.length_c   1.000
_cell.angle_alpha   90.00
_cell.angle_beta   90.00
_cell.angle_gamma   90.00
#
_symmetry.space_group_name_H-M   'P 1'
#
loop_
_entity.id
_entity.type
_entity.pdbx_description
1 polymer ?
#
loop_
_entity_poly.entity_id
_entity_poly.type
_entity_poly.pdbx_seq_one_letter_code
_entity_poly.pdbx_strand_id
1 'polypeptide(L)'
;MNKSNIMSAIVTFDVSEVSKNKDLVLRYFYEMDDGLDMGRQFDKEASKALLENVLKNEEIHLLATEADFLQEKMPNIVKAINYYNDLRSY
;
A
#
# COMPACT_ATOMS: atom_id res chain seq x y z
N MET A 1 27.76 -5.93 -7.88
CA MET A 1 26.34 -6.12 -7.48
C MET A 1 25.85 -4.80 -6.93
N ASN A 2 25.10 -4.01 -7.71
CA ASN A 2 24.38 -2.88 -7.15
C ASN A 2 23.25 -3.47 -6.31
N LYS A 3 23.37 -3.37 -4.98
CA LYS A 3 22.25 -3.58 -4.09
C LYS A 3 21.26 -2.48 -4.43
N SER A 4 20.22 -2.79 -5.22
CA SER A 4 19.07 -1.91 -5.33
C SER A 4 18.46 -1.87 -3.94
N ASN A 5 18.73 -0.80 -3.20
CA ASN A 5 18.07 -0.55 -1.92
C ASN A 5 16.59 -0.35 -2.25
N ILE A 6 15.79 -1.40 -2.07
CA ILE A 6 14.35 -1.28 -2.15
C ILE A 6 13.95 -0.50 -0.90
N MET A 7 13.44 0.72 -1.12
CA MET A 7 12.93 1.55 -0.04
C MET A 7 11.49 1.11 0.24
N SER A 8 11.23 0.83 1.51
CA SER A 8 9.92 0.43 2.00
C SER A 8 9.38 1.54 2.91
N ALA A 9 8.10 1.46 3.22
CA ALA A 9 7.43 2.39 4.11
C ALA A 9 6.47 1.66 5.04
N ILE A 10 6.38 2.13 6.27
CA ILE A 10 5.22 1.85 7.14
C ILE A 10 4.26 3.01 6.95
N VAL A 11 3.05 2.71 6.47
CA VAL A 11 1.98 3.68 6.28
C VAL A 11 0.95 3.53 7.38
N THR A 12 0.69 4.60 8.10
CA THR A 12 -0.39 4.69 9.09
C THR A 12 -1.63 5.24 8.40
N PHE A 13 -2.71 4.47 8.38
CA PHE A 13 -3.96 4.80 7.69
C PHE A 13 -5.00 5.44 8.62
N ASP A 14 -5.80 6.34 8.08
CA ASP A 14 -7.05 6.75 8.72
C ASP A 14 -8.16 5.75 8.42
N VAL A 15 -8.35 4.79 9.32
CA VAL A 15 -9.37 3.73 9.18
C VAL A 15 -10.79 4.30 9.04
N SER A 16 -11.08 5.48 9.61
CA SER A 16 -12.40 6.12 9.47
C SER A 16 -12.62 6.59 8.03
N GLU A 17 -11.63 7.27 7.46
CA GLU A 17 -11.68 7.75 6.07
C GLU A 17 -11.65 6.60 5.06
N VAL A 18 -10.84 5.56 5.33
CA VAL A 18 -10.84 4.32 4.53
C VAL A 18 -12.21 3.65 4.55
N SER A 19 -12.85 3.57 5.73
CA SER A 19 -14.16 2.93 5.88
C SER A 19 -15.29 3.65 5.14
N LYS A 20 -15.21 4.98 5.00
CA LYS A 20 -16.19 5.78 4.25
C LYS A 20 -16.02 5.64 2.74
N ASN A 21 -14.81 5.36 2.26
CA ASN A 21 -14.44 5.42 0.85
C ASN A 21 -13.98 4.07 0.26
N LYS A 22 -14.47 2.94 0.81
CA LYS A 22 -13.98 1.58 0.51
C LYS A 22 -13.83 1.27 -0.98
N ASP A 23 -14.80 1.64 -1.80
CA ASP A 23 -14.77 1.33 -3.24
C ASP A 23 -13.64 2.07 -3.96
N LEU A 24 -13.40 3.33 -3.58
CA LEU A 24 -12.34 4.14 -4.17
C LEU A 24 -10.96 3.70 -3.69
N VAL A 25 -10.83 3.37 -2.39
CA VAL A 25 -9.59 2.81 -1.83
C VAL A 25 -9.25 1.49 -2.52
N LEU A 26 -10.23 0.60 -2.68
CA LEU A 26 -10.03 -0.69 -3.36
C LEU A 26 -9.56 -0.50 -4.81
N ARG A 27 -10.10 0.50 -5.50
CA ARG A 27 -9.65 0.85 -6.86
C ARG A 27 -8.19 1.28 -6.87
N TYR A 28 -7.77 2.15 -5.95
CA TYR A 28 -6.37 2.58 -5.92
C TYR A 28 -5.42 1.47 -5.48
N PHE A 29 -5.84 0.58 -4.58
CA PHE A 29 -5.06 -0.62 -4.24
C PHE A 29 -4.86 -1.54 -5.44
N TYR A 30 -5.86 -1.64 -6.32
CA TYR A 30 -5.73 -2.37 -7.58
C TYR A 30 -4.78 -1.67 -8.56
N GLU A 31 -4.74 -0.33 -8.56
CA GLU A 31 -3.86 0.46 -9.43
C GLU A 31 -2.40 0.48 -8.95
N MET A 32 -2.13 0.14 -7.68
CA MET A 32 -0.78 0.07 -7.09
C MET A 32 0.02 -1.16 -7.53
N ASP A 33 -0.64 -2.23 -7.97
CA ASP A 33 0.04 -3.51 -8.24
C ASP A 33 1.03 -3.36 -9.43
N ASP A 34 2.30 -3.59 -9.11
CA ASP A 34 3.49 -3.06 -9.75
C ASP A 34 3.94 -3.93 -10.95
N GLY A 35 3.01 -4.23 -11.85
CA GLY A 35 3.33 -4.85 -13.14
C GLY A 35 3.80 -6.30 -13.07
N LEU A 36 3.45 -7.05 -12.02
CA LEU A 36 3.77 -8.48 -11.90
C LEU A 36 2.95 -9.41 -12.83
N ASP A 37 2.01 -8.85 -13.61
CA ASP A 37 1.10 -9.58 -14.52
C ASP A 37 0.58 -10.90 -13.91
N MET A 38 0.25 -10.85 -12.62
CA MET A 38 -0.27 -11.99 -11.85
C MET A 38 -1.75 -12.24 -12.18
N GLY A 39 -2.24 -11.88 -13.37
CA GLY A 39 -3.60 -12.14 -13.82
C GLY A 39 -4.71 -11.58 -12.93
N ARG A 40 -5.34 -10.48 -13.37
CA ARG A 40 -6.55 -9.76 -12.87
C ARG A 40 -7.36 -10.29 -11.68
N GLN A 41 -7.60 -11.60 -11.58
CA GLN A 41 -8.32 -12.20 -10.45
C GLN A 41 -7.49 -12.25 -9.17
N PHE A 42 -6.17 -12.46 -9.23
CA PHE A 42 -5.30 -12.39 -8.06
C PHE A 42 -5.16 -10.94 -7.57
N ASP A 43 -4.96 -9.98 -8.47
CA ASP A 43 -4.83 -8.55 -8.16
C ASP A 43 -6.06 -8.04 -7.39
N LYS A 44 -7.26 -8.52 -7.78
CA LYS A 44 -8.52 -8.18 -7.10
C LYS A 44 -8.60 -8.74 -5.68
N GLU A 45 -8.19 -9.98 -5.47
CA GLU A 45 -8.22 -10.59 -4.14
C GLU A 45 -7.11 -10.04 -3.24
N ALA A 46 -5.92 -9.74 -3.79
CA ALA A 46 -4.84 -9.07 -3.09
C ALA A 46 -5.26 -7.66 -2.62
N SER A 47 -5.89 -6.88 -3.50
CA SER A 47 -6.42 -5.55 -3.17
C SER A 47 -7.47 -5.60 -2.06
N LYS A 48 -8.36 -6.60 -2.09
CA LYS A 48 -9.35 -6.81 -1.02
C LYS A 48 -8.68 -7.20 0.30
N ALA A 49 -7.71 -8.10 0.26
CA ALA A 49 -6.97 -8.52 1.45
C ALA A 49 -6.22 -7.34 2.07
N LEU A 50 -5.62 -6.47 1.25
CA LEU A 50 -4.99 -5.23 1.70
C LEU A 50 -6.02 -4.30 2.36
N LEU A 51 -7.18 -4.08 1.74
CA LEU A 51 -8.26 -3.28 2.33
C LEU A 51 -8.73 -3.85 3.68
N GLU A 52 -8.94 -5.15 3.77
CA GLU A 52 -9.30 -5.78 5.04
C GLU A 52 -8.21 -5.63 6.10
N ASN A 53 -6.94 -5.74 5.70
CA ASN A 53 -5.82 -5.57 6.61
C ASN A 53 -5.72 -4.13 7.12
N VAL A 54 -5.92 -3.12 6.25
CA VAL A 54 -5.99 -1.71 6.66
C VAL A 54 -7.16 -1.45 7.62
N LEU A 55 -8.30 -2.08 7.38
CA LEU A 55 -9.47 -1.93 8.26
C LEU A 55 -9.28 -2.60 9.64
N LYS A 56 -8.41 -3.61 9.73
CA LYS A 56 -8.07 -4.33 10.96
C LYS A 56 -6.85 -3.75 11.68
N ASN A 57 -5.88 -3.24 10.92
CA ASN A 57 -4.59 -2.77 11.39
C ASN A 57 -4.36 -1.35 10.86
N GLU A 58 -4.08 -0.41 11.76
CA GLU A 58 -3.86 0.98 11.38
C GLU A 58 -2.53 1.17 10.60
N GLU A 59 -1.55 0.29 10.79
CA GLU A 59 -0.23 0.37 10.17
C GLU A 59 0.01 -0.79 9.21
N ILE A 60 0.44 -0.48 7.98
CA ILE A 60 0.73 -1.47 6.94
C ILE A 60 2.09 -1.18 6.31
N HIS A 61 2.83 -2.26 6.04
CA HIS A 61 4.08 -2.21 5.29
C HIS A 61 3.80 -2.21 3.78
N LEU A 62 4.31 -1.21 3.09
CA LEU A 62 4.23 -1.04 1.64
C LEU A 62 5.61 -0.72 1.07
N LEU A 63 5.75 -0.79 -0.26
CA LEU A 63 6.86 -0.18 -0.96
C LEU A 63 6.79 1.35 -0.82
N ALA A 64 7.92 2.04 -0.91
CA ALA A 64 7.92 3.50 -0.87
C ALA A 64 7.11 4.10 -2.04
N THR A 65 7.20 3.50 -3.22
CA THR A 65 6.45 3.92 -4.43
C THR A 65 4.94 3.78 -4.24
N GLU A 66 4.50 2.70 -3.62
CA GLU A 66 3.11 2.44 -3.24
C GLU A 66 2.60 3.47 -2.23
N ALA A 67 3.39 3.76 -1.19
CA ALA A 67 3.06 4.77 -0.20
C ALA A 67 2.95 6.18 -0.83
N ASP A 68 3.88 6.54 -1.70
CA ASP A 68 3.89 7.81 -2.43
C ASP A 68 2.67 7.93 -3.35
N PHE A 69 2.32 6.85 -4.06
CA PHE A 69 1.13 6.80 -4.90
C PHE A 69 -0.15 7.07 -4.09
N LEU A 70 -0.30 6.41 -2.93
CA LEU A 70 -1.45 6.62 -2.06
C LEU A 70 -1.50 8.04 -1.49
N GLN A 71 -0.35 8.58 -1.10
CA GLN A 71 -0.24 9.96 -0.61
C GLN A 71 -0.65 10.99 -1.66
N GLU A 72 -0.35 10.72 -2.95
CA GLU A 72 -0.73 11.57 -4.07
C GLU A 72 -2.23 11.43 -4.42
N LYS A 73 -2.75 10.19 -4.51
CA LYS A 73 -4.10 9.93 -5.00
C LYS A 73 -5.19 10.07 -3.94
N MET A 74 -4.88 9.69 -2.69
CA MET A 74 -5.81 9.73 -1.56
C MET A 74 -5.10 10.22 -0.29
N PRO A 75 -4.61 11.47 -0.23
CA PRO A 75 -3.91 11.98 0.94
C PRO A 75 -4.75 11.92 2.23
N ASN A 76 -6.08 11.95 2.13
CA ASN A 76 -6.99 11.94 3.27
C ASN A 76 -7.04 10.60 4.02
N ILE A 77 -6.63 9.48 3.39
CA ILE A 77 -6.60 8.18 4.08
C ILE A 77 -5.24 7.89 4.73
N VAL A 78 -4.24 8.74 4.51
CA VAL A 78 -2.88 8.57 5.01
C VAL A 78 -2.63 9.55 6.16
N LYS A 79 -2.33 9.04 7.35
CA LYS A 79 -1.98 9.86 8.52
C LYS A 79 -0.48 10.12 8.60
N ALA A 80 0.33 9.10 8.32
CA ALA A 80 1.78 9.17 8.40
C ALA A 80 2.44 8.14 7.49
N ILE A 81 3.66 8.46 7.05
CA ILE A 81 4.51 7.55 6.27
C ILE A 81 5.91 7.57 6.89
N ASN A 82 6.41 6.40 7.26
CA ASN A 82 7.75 6.21 7.79
C ASN A 82 8.58 5.35 6.83
N TYR A 83 9.45 6.00 6.05
CA TYR A 83 10.33 5.32 5.10
C TYR A 83 11.51 4.65 5.79
N TYR A 84 11.88 3.48 5.31
CA TYR A 84 13.05 2.74 5.77
C TYR A 84 13.68 1.94 4.62
N ASN A 85 14.97 1.69 4.72
CA ASN A 85 15.65 0.81 3.78
C ASN A 85 15.43 -0.64 4.21
N ASP A 86 14.85 -1.46 3.34
CA ASP A 86 14.83 -2.91 3.53
C ASP A 86 16.23 -3.45 3.20
N LEU A 87 17.14 -3.34 4.17
CA LEU A 87 18.45 -3.97 4.13
C LEU A 87 18.26 -5.48 4.33
N ARG A 88 17.73 -6.17 3.30
CA ARG A 88 17.73 -7.63 3.27
C ARG A 88 19.17 -8.13 3.34
N SER A 89 19.60 -8.43 4.56
CA SER A 89 20.86 -9.08 4.86
C SER A 89 20.60 -10.57 4.64
N TYR A 90 20.88 -11.05 3.43
CA TYR A 90 21.04 -12.48 3.16
C TYR A 90 22.38 -12.96 3.68
#